data_AF-A0A7W8NS67-F1
#
_entry.id   AF-A0A7W8NS67-F1
#
_cell.length_a   1.000
_cell.length_b   1.000
_cell.length_c   1.000
_cell.angle_alpha   90.00
_cell.angle_beta   90.00
_cell.angle_gamma   90.00
#
_symmetry.space_group_name_H-M   'P 1'
#
loop_
_entity.id
_entity.type
_entity.pdbx_description
1 polymer ?
#
loop_
_entity_poly.entity_id
_entity_poly.type
_entity_poly.pdbx_seq_one_letter_code
_entity_poly.pdbx_strand_id
1 'polypeptide(L)'
;MSDKSWKKALMSSGLPLEHSVAGVLKRLGLGMHVEYAYLRRNEHGQDIKFSIDLRAIHRDEEQGLLLSLLIECKYCARGTQWVFVPDESEAPFNEMRRSYFSGTDLYATNSVSTLTTMNQYNQDVTVLRGLQIAEHGNVSPGTVAEAIAQLRYASLEQSLEWTGYHLTTAKLFGPGTLRIPGASVCIVVTTADLCVLKPHTTLEAFEDAQTLEDVTTPQPFVFLEAPPDASFVRHAARRIREELGEPQLREQGLVDHLDTLNAASAATSLNDFILNHSRLEPAVFLIVQYGHLEAVISKILSDAQALAILDQEATRRINNRT
;
A
#
# COMPACT_ATOMS: atom_id res chain seq x y z
N MET A 1 17.10 -22.22 -35.64
CA MET A 1 15.87 -21.86 -34.91
C MET A 1 16.22 -21.34 -33.51
N SER A 2 16.85 -20.17 -33.41
CA SER A 2 17.43 -19.61 -32.18
C SER A 2 16.78 -18.32 -31.67
N ASP A 3 15.79 -17.78 -32.38
CA ASP A 3 15.19 -16.47 -32.05
C ASP A 3 14.22 -16.45 -30.86
N LYS A 4 14.01 -17.59 -30.17
CA LYS A 4 13.01 -17.71 -29.08
C LYS A 4 13.57 -17.71 -27.67
N SER A 5 14.89 -17.87 -27.45
CA SER A 5 15.42 -18.02 -26.08
C SER A 5 15.49 -16.69 -25.33
N TRP A 6 16.07 -15.65 -25.94
CA TRP A 6 16.25 -14.35 -25.29
C TRP A 6 14.91 -13.66 -25.04
N LYS A 7 13.95 -13.74 -25.99
CA LYS A 7 12.63 -13.14 -25.81
C LYS A 7 11.87 -13.80 -24.67
N LYS A 8 11.90 -15.13 -24.58
CA LYS A 8 11.28 -15.86 -23.46
C LYS A 8 11.92 -15.48 -22.13
N ALA A 9 13.25 -15.43 -22.08
CA ALA A 9 14.00 -15.03 -20.89
C ALA A 9 13.68 -13.58 -20.46
N LEU A 10 13.62 -12.66 -21.42
CA LEU A 10 13.26 -11.26 -21.17
C LEU A 10 11.82 -11.12 -20.67
N MET A 11 10.86 -11.81 -21.29
CA MET A 11 9.47 -11.79 -20.79
C MET A 11 9.37 -12.37 -19.38
N SER A 12 10.09 -13.44 -19.06
CA SER A 12 10.07 -14.03 -17.72
C SER A 12 10.79 -13.20 -16.65
N SER A 13 11.57 -12.19 -17.04
CA SER A 13 12.35 -11.37 -16.10
C SER A 13 11.54 -10.30 -15.36
N GLY A 14 10.28 -10.02 -15.77
CA GLY A 14 9.50 -8.91 -15.23
C GLY A 14 9.80 -7.56 -15.90
N LEU A 15 11.05 -7.35 -16.36
CA LEU A 15 11.53 -6.09 -16.94
C LEU A 15 10.61 -5.46 -18.01
N PRO A 16 10.01 -6.19 -18.96
CA PRO A 16 9.11 -5.57 -19.93
C PRO A 16 7.87 -4.93 -19.30
N LEU A 17 7.32 -5.55 -18.25
CA LEU A 17 6.19 -5.00 -17.52
C LEU A 17 6.62 -3.76 -16.73
N GLU A 18 7.72 -3.85 -15.99
CA GLU A 18 8.30 -2.70 -15.25
C GLU A 18 8.55 -1.49 -16.15
N HIS A 19 9.16 -1.71 -17.32
CA HIS A 19 9.40 -0.67 -18.32
C HIS A 19 8.09 -0.02 -18.80
N SER A 20 7.07 -0.85 -19.04
CA SER A 20 5.77 -0.40 -19.52
C SER A 20 5.02 0.42 -18.45
N VAL A 21 5.07 -0.04 -17.20
CA VAL A 21 4.53 0.65 -16.02
C VAL A 21 5.24 2.00 -15.81
N ALA A 22 6.57 2.03 -15.87
CA ALA A 22 7.35 3.26 -15.80
C ALA A 22 6.96 4.25 -16.91
N GLY A 23 6.65 3.75 -18.10
CA GLY A 23 6.12 4.56 -19.20
C GLY A 23 4.77 5.22 -18.88
N VAL A 24 3.85 4.50 -18.22
CA VAL A 24 2.56 5.05 -17.76
C VAL A 24 2.80 6.15 -16.71
N LEU A 25 3.59 5.84 -15.67
CA LEU A 25 3.90 6.77 -14.59
C LEU A 25 4.53 8.08 -15.10
N LYS A 26 5.46 7.97 -16.07
CA LYS A 26 6.09 9.13 -16.69
C LYS A 26 5.09 10.00 -17.47
N ARG A 27 4.13 9.41 -18.19
CA ARG A 27 3.08 10.16 -18.90
C ARG A 27 2.18 10.94 -17.94
N LEU A 28 1.94 10.39 -16.75
CA LEU A 28 1.19 11.03 -15.67
C LEU A 28 2.04 12.03 -14.86
N GLY A 29 3.28 12.29 -15.25
CA GLY A 29 4.14 13.31 -14.62
C GLY A 29 4.70 12.92 -13.25
N LEU A 30 4.71 11.64 -12.90
CA LEU A 30 5.24 11.16 -11.62
C LEU A 30 6.77 11.09 -11.63
N GLY A 31 7.40 11.52 -10.53
CA GLY A 31 8.81 11.22 -10.26
C GLY A 31 8.96 9.73 -9.94
N MET A 32 10.08 9.09 -10.30
CA MET A 32 10.24 7.65 -10.15
C MET A 32 11.63 7.25 -9.66
N HIS A 33 11.66 6.20 -8.84
CA HIS A 33 12.85 5.45 -8.45
C HIS A 33 12.64 3.98 -8.81
N VAL A 34 13.58 3.41 -9.55
CA VAL A 34 13.59 1.98 -9.91
C VAL A 34 14.34 1.21 -8.83
N GLU A 35 13.90 -0.02 -8.54
CA GLU A 35 14.48 -0.88 -7.50
C GLU A 35 14.54 -0.19 -6.13
N TYR A 36 13.38 0.18 -5.57
CA TYR A 36 13.33 0.73 -4.21
C TYR A 36 13.73 -0.34 -3.21
N ALA A 37 14.98 -0.26 -2.76
CA ALA A 37 15.60 -1.27 -1.92
C ALA A 37 15.41 -0.97 -0.43
N TYR A 38 15.23 -2.02 0.35
CA TYR A 38 15.10 -1.95 1.80
C TYR A 38 15.77 -3.16 2.46
N LEU A 39 16.08 -3.04 3.75
CA LEU A 39 16.71 -4.10 4.53
C LEU A 39 15.69 -4.81 5.41
N ARG A 40 15.76 -6.14 5.44
CA ARG A 40 14.96 -6.97 6.35
C ARG A 40 15.84 -8.04 6.97
N ARG A 41 15.72 -8.23 8.28
CA ARG A 41 16.38 -9.34 8.98
C ARG A 41 15.78 -10.69 8.58
N ASN A 42 16.63 -11.63 8.24
CA ASN A 42 16.26 -13.04 8.09
C ASN A 42 16.10 -13.74 9.45
N GLU A 43 15.77 -15.03 9.43
CA GLU A 43 15.61 -15.86 10.62
C GLU A 43 16.89 -15.98 11.47
N HIS A 44 18.06 -15.72 10.88
CA HIS A 44 19.35 -15.70 11.55
C HIS A 44 19.76 -14.30 12.06
N GLY A 45 18.87 -13.30 11.93
CA GLY A 45 19.12 -11.93 12.38
C GLY A 45 20.01 -11.11 11.46
N GLN A 46 20.32 -11.59 10.26
CA GLN A 46 21.15 -10.89 9.27
C GLN A 46 20.29 -10.00 8.39
N ASP A 47 20.75 -8.77 8.15
CA ASP A 47 20.08 -7.85 7.22
C ASP A 47 20.26 -8.34 5.78
N ILE A 48 19.15 -8.63 5.12
CA ILE A 48 19.08 -8.99 3.69
C ILE A 48 18.45 -7.84 2.93
N LYS A 49 19.02 -7.52 1.76
CA LYS A 49 18.47 -6.55 0.83
C LYS A 49 17.30 -7.16 0.05
N PHE A 50 16.16 -6.47 0.11
CA PHE A 50 15.00 -6.71 -0.74
C PHE A 50 14.72 -5.44 -1.54
N SER A 51 13.83 -5.54 -2.52
CA SER A 51 13.33 -4.38 -3.26
C SER A 51 11.92 -4.63 -3.76
N ILE A 52 11.23 -3.53 -4.02
CA ILE A 52 10.09 -3.48 -4.93
C ILE A 52 10.54 -2.85 -6.25
N ASP A 53 9.81 -3.13 -7.32
CA ASP A 53 10.23 -2.75 -8.67
C ASP A 53 10.27 -1.23 -8.86
N LEU A 54 9.24 -0.52 -8.40
CA LEU A 54 9.08 0.92 -8.65
C LEU A 54 8.54 1.65 -7.42
N ARG A 55 9.12 2.81 -7.11
CA ARG A 55 8.54 3.83 -6.23
C ARG A 55 8.28 5.08 -7.05
N ALA A 56 7.02 5.47 -7.18
CA ALA A 56 6.63 6.73 -7.81
C ALA A 56 6.26 7.78 -6.76
N ILE A 57 6.51 9.05 -7.05
CA ILE A 57 6.22 10.18 -6.17
C ILE A 57 5.45 11.23 -6.96
N HIS A 58 4.30 11.61 -6.43
CA HIS A 58 3.54 12.78 -6.85
C HIS A 58 3.63 13.84 -5.76
N ARG A 59 3.98 15.06 -6.16
CA ARG A 59 3.99 16.22 -5.27
C ARG A 59 2.95 17.20 -5.77
N ASP A 60 1.95 17.45 -4.95
CA ASP A 60 0.99 18.52 -5.17
C ASP A 60 1.47 19.74 -4.37
N GLU A 61 2.10 20.70 -5.05
CA GLU A 61 2.63 21.91 -4.41
C GLU A 61 1.51 22.87 -3.97
N GLU A 62 0.36 22.85 -4.65
CA GLU A 62 -0.78 23.73 -4.32
C GLU A 62 -1.47 23.26 -3.05
N GLN A 63 -1.65 21.94 -2.93
CA GLN A 63 -2.32 21.34 -1.77
C GLN A 63 -1.35 20.94 -0.65
N GLY A 64 -0.05 20.99 -0.91
CA GLY A 64 0.99 20.59 0.04
C GLY A 64 0.96 19.09 0.34
N LEU A 65 0.56 18.26 -0.63
CA LEU A 65 0.46 16.81 -0.47
C LEU A 65 1.64 16.11 -1.13
N LEU A 66 2.16 15.08 -0.45
CA LEU A 66 3.07 14.13 -1.04
C LEU A 66 2.44 12.75 -1.11
N LEU A 67 2.32 12.21 -2.31
CA LEU A 67 1.80 10.87 -2.53
C LEU A 67 2.91 9.96 -3.07
N SER A 68 3.10 8.83 -2.42
CA SER A 68 3.99 7.77 -2.86
C SER A 68 3.21 6.58 -3.41
N LEU A 69 3.58 6.07 -4.58
CA LEU A 69 3.06 4.81 -5.10
C LEU A 69 4.17 3.77 -5.01
N LEU A 70 3.95 2.74 -4.19
CA LEU A 70 4.85 1.60 -4.06
C LEU A 70 4.32 0.50 -4.97
N ILE A 71 5.09 0.13 -6.00
CA ILE A 71 4.60 -0.70 -7.09
C ILE A 71 5.47 -1.95 -7.23
N GLU A 72 4.79 -3.11 -7.19
CA GLU A 72 5.36 -4.43 -7.50
C GLU A 72 4.71 -4.96 -8.79
N CYS A 73 5.51 -5.32 -9.77
CA CYS A 73 5.11 -5.81 -11.08
C CYS A 73 5.17 -7.34 -11.15
N LYS A 74 4.05 -8.00 -11.44
CA LYS A 74 3.99 -9.45 -11.64
C LYS A 74 3.59 -9.76 -13.07
N TYR A 75 4.57 -10.05 -13.92
CA TYR A 75 4.30 -10.55 -15.27
C TYR A 75 3.80 -12.00 -15.21
N CYS A 76 2.64 -12.24 -15.82
CA CYS A 76 2.05 -13.55 -15.97
C CYS A 76 1.96 -13.94 -17.45
N ALA A 77 2.12 -15.24 -17.74
CA ALA A 77 1.90 -15.76 -19.08
C ALA A 77 0.43 -15.55 -19.50
N ARG A 78 0.20 -15.46 -20.82
CA ARG A 78 -1.16 -15.35 -21.37
C ARG A 78 -2.05 -16.50 -20.86
N GLY A 79 -3.31 -16.21 -20.57
CA GLY A 79 -4.26 -17.19 -20.03
C GLY A 79 -4.09 -17.46 -18.53
N THR A 80 -3.20 -16.73 -17.84
CA THR A 80 -3.13 -16.77 -16.38
C THR A 80 -4.22 -15.89 -15.79
N GLN A 81 -4.95 -16.43 -14.82
CA GLN A 81 -6.00 -15.74 -14.09
C GLN A 81 -5.64 -15.68 -12.61
N TRP A 82 -5.91 -14.54 -11.96
CA TRP A 82 -5.84 -14.40 -10.51
C TRP A 82 -7.26 -14.39 -9.98
N VAL A 83 -7.59 -15.39 -9.16
CA VAL A 83 -8.93 -15.60 -8.64
C VAL A 83 -8.99 -15.21 -7.18
N PHE A 84 -9.96 -14.38 -6.83
CA PHE A 84 -10.10 -13.78 -5.52
C PHE A 84 -11.41 -14.15 -4.83
N VAL A 85 -11.33 -14.32 -3.51
CA VAL A 85 -12.50 -14.49 -2.64
C VAL A 85 -13.00 -13.10 -2.25
N PRO A 86 -14.26 -12.74 -2.54
CA PRO A 86 -14.83 -11.45 -2.12
C PRO A 86 -14.94 -11.36 -0.59
N ASP A 87 -14.89 -10.15 -0.07
CA ASP A 87 -15.31 -9.87 1.31
C ASP A 87 -16.83 -9.72 1.36
N GLU A 88 -17.54 -10.74 1.83
CA GLU A 88 -19.00 -10.72 2.04
C GLU A 88 -19.40 -10.21 3.44
N SER A 89 -18.45 -9.69 4.23
CA SER A 89 -18.76 -9.26 5.60
C SER A 89 -19.55 -7.95 5.65
N GLU A 90 -20.73 -7.98 6.26
CA GLU A 90 -21.52 -6.78 6.60
C GLU A 90 -20.99 -6.06 7.86
N ALA A 91 -19.83 -6.44 8.39
CA ALA A 91 -19.40 -6.05 9.72
C ALA A 91 -18.99 -4.56 9.79
N PRO A 92 -19.57 -3.75 10.70
CA PRO A 92 -19.25 -2.33 10.86
C PRO A 92 -17.81 -2.09 11.36
N PHE A 93 -17.17 -3.12 11.96
CA PHE A 93 -15.77 -3.04 12.40
C PHE A 93 -14.78 -2.85 11.24
N ASN A 94 -15.20 -3.10 9.98
CA ASN A 94 -14.37 -2.89 8.80
C ASN A 94 -14.35 -1.44 8.29
N GLU A 95 -15.17 -0.53 8.84
CA GLU A 95 -15.24 0.86 8.35
C GLU A 95 -13.96 1.66 8.60
N MET A 96 -13.21 1.38 9.67
CA MET A 96 -11.93 2.06 9.97
C MET A 96 -10.74 1.58 9.10
N ARG A 97 -10.92 0.53 8.29
CA ARG A 97 -9.81 -0.13 7.54
C ARG A 97 -9.90 0.04 6.03
N ARG A 98 -10.83 0.85 5.54
CA ARG A 98 -11.21 0.93 4.12
C ARG A 98 -10.55 2.06 3.35
N SER A 99 -9.35 2.51 3.73
CA SER A 99 -8.54 3.38 2.88
C SER A 99 -7.36 2.61 2.29
N TYR A 100 -7.18 2.71 0.98
CA TYR A 100 -5.95 2.25 0.32
C TYR A 100 -4.82 3.29 0.37
N PHE A 101 -5.08 4.50 0.88
CA PHE A 101 -4.04 5.41 1.34
C PHE A 101 -3.59 4.97 2.74
N SER A 102 -2.29 4.75 2.90
CA SER A 102 -1.62 4.57 4.20
C SER A 102 -0.86 5.84 4.55
N GLY A 103 -0.77 6.19 5.82
CA GLY A 103 0.03 7.35 6.23
C GLY A 103 1.52 7.07 6.06
N THR A 104 2.24 7.91 5.32
CA THR A 104 3.71 7.77 5.23
C THR A 104 4.43 8.47 6.35
N ASP A 105 3.76 9.35 7.09
CA ASP A 105 4.37 10.03 8.22
C ASP A 105 3.73 9.59 9.52
N LEU A 106 4.50 8.85 10.33
CA LEU A 106 4.13 8.46 11.69
C LEU A 106 3.91 9.67 12.61
N TYR A 107 4.40 10.85 12.21
CA TYR A 107 4.35 12.10 12.95
C TYR A 107 3.18 13.01 12.54
N ALA A 108 2.62 12.88 11.34
CA ALA A 108 1.52 13.71 10.84
C ALA A 108 0.15 13.10 11.15
N THR A 109 -0.22 13.01 12.43
CA THR A 109 -1.48 12.35 12.83
C THR A 109 -2.75 13.14 12.46
N ASN A 110 -2.66 14.46 12.22
CA ASN A 110 -3.86 15.29 12.04
C ASN A 110 -4.34 15.36 10.59
N SER A 111 -3.46 15.18 9.62
CA SER A 111 -3.82 15.30 8.20
C SER A 111 -4.19 13.96 7.59
N VAL A 112 -3.43 12.90 7.88
CA VAL A 112 -3.60 11.60 7.22
C VAL A 112 -4.76 10.79 7.82
N SER A 113 -5.07 10.93 9.11
CA SER A 113 -6.25 10.30 9.72
C SER A 113 -7.56 10.79 9.08
N THR A 114 -7.60 12.04 8.61
CA THR A 114 -8.70 12.59 7.80
C THR A 114 -8.75 11.94 6.41
N LEU A 115 -7.58 11.79 5.74
CA LEU A 115 -7.52 11.14 4.42
C LEU A 115 -7.97 9.66 4.47
N THR A 116 -7.59 8.93 5.52
CA THR A 116 -7.94 7.50 5.69
C THR A 116 -9.38 7.27 6.09
N THR A 117 -10.01 8.20 6.80
CA THR A 117 -11.42 8.08 7.21
C THR A 117 -12.39 8.41 6.07
N MET A 118 -11.98 9.23 5.09
CA MET A 118 -12.90 9.76 4.07
C MET A 118 -12.93 8.99 2.75
N ASN A 119 -11.94 8.15 2.44
CA ASN A 119 -11.91 7.41 1.19
C ASN A 119 -12.51 6.02 1.31
N GLN A 120 -13.84 5.94 1.37
CA GLN A 120 -14.55 4.66 1.30
C GLN A 120 -14.58 4.19 -0.16
N TYR A 121 -13.84 3.13 -0.49
CA TYR A 121 -13.95 2.47 -1.81
C TYR A 121 -15.17 1.54 -1.87
N ASN A 122 -15.60 1.21 -3.09
CA ASN A 122 -16.75 0.33 -3.31
C ASN A 122 -16.46 -1.07 -2.76
N GLN A 123 -17.36 -1.58 -1.90
CA GLN A 123 -17.26 -2.91 -1.30
C GLN A 123 -17.18 -4.02 -2.38
N ASP A 124 -17.82 -3.81 -3.54
CA ASP A 124 -17.93 -4.80 -4.62
C ASP A 124 -16.59 -5.30 -5.21
N VAL A 125 -15.50 -4.58 -4.96
CA VAL A 125 -14.14 -4.92 -5.44
C VAL A 125 -13.17 -5.26 -4.30
N THR A 126 -13.69 -5.42 -3.08
CA THR A 126 -12.91 -5.79 -1.89
C THR A 126 -12.78 -7.31 -1.82
N VAL A 127 -11.55 -7.78 -1.62
CA VAL A 127 -11.23 -9.21 -1.62
C VAL A 127 -10.34 -9.55 -0.44
N LEU A 128 -10.44 -10.78 0.05
CA LEU A 128 -9.73 -11.26 1.26
C LEU A 128 -8.47 -12.03 0.93
N ARG A 129 -8.51 -12.80 -0.16
CA ARG A 129 -7.41 -13.67 -0.59
C ARG A 129 -7.49 -13.91 -2.07
N GLY A 130 -6.32 -14.02 -2.71
CA GLY A 130 -6.19 -14.41 -4.11
C GLY A 130 -5.28 -15.62 -4.28
N LEU A 131 -5.45 -16.31 -5.41
CA LEU A 131 -4.53 -17.31 -5.92
C LEU A 131 -4.35 -17.14 -7.42
N GLN A 132 -3.25 -17.67 -7.96
CA GLN A 132 -3.01 -17.69 -9.39
C GLN A 132 -3.39 -19.06 -9.97
N ILE A 133 -4.10 -19.06 -11.10
CA ILE A 133 -4.37 -20.23 -11.93
C ILE A 133 -3.71 -19.99 -13.30
N ALA A 134 -2.76 -20.85 -13.67
CA ALA A 134 -2.17 -20.81 -15.00
C ALA A 134 -3.08 -21.47 -16.06
N GLU A 135 -2.80 -21.24 -17.34
CA GLU A 135 -3.57 -21.72 -18.51
C GLU A 135 -3.87 -23.24 -18.53
N HIS A 136 -3.14 -24.06 -17.77
CA HIS A 136 -3.34 -25.51 -17.66
C HIS A 136 -3.82 -25.98 -16.28
N GLY A 137 -4.40 -25.09 -15.49
CA GLY A 137 -4.94 -25.41 -14.16
C GLY A 137 -3.89 -25.53 -13.06
N ASN A 138 -2.62 -25.23 -13.33
CA ASN A 138 -1.59 -25.18 -12.29
C ASN A 138 -1.88 -24.02 -11.33
N VAL A 139 -2.16 -24.34 -10.08
CA VAL A 139 -2.46 -23.37 -9.02
C VAL A 139 -1.19 -22.97 -8.29
N SER A 140 -0.95 -21.66 -8.18
CA SER A 140 0.10 -21.09 -7.32
C SER A 140 -0.53 -20.15 -6.29
N PRO A 141 -0.65 -20.57 -5.02
CA PRO A 141 -1.21 -19.72 -3.98
C PRO A 141 -0.22 -18.65 -3.46
N GLY A 142 1.08 -18.79 -3.77
CA GLY A 142 2.13 -17.93 -3.22
C GLY A 142 2.27 -16.57 -3.90
N THR A 143 2.03 -16.49 -5.21
CA THR A 143 2.38 -15.32 -6.03
C THR A 143 1.77 -14.01 -5.51
N VAL A 144 0.49 -14.04 -5.15
CA VAL A 144 -0.22 -12.87 -4.61
C VAL A 144 0.34 -12.52 -3.22
N ALA A 145 0.46 -13.51 -2.34
CA ALA A 145 0.93 -13.31 -0.97
C ALA A 145 2.37 -12.76 -0.92
N GLU A 146 3.25 -13.23 -1.81
CA GLU A 146 4.63 -12.75 -1.93
C GLU A 146 4.70 -11.28 -2.36
N ALA A 147 3.93 -10.88 -3.39
CA ALA A 147 3.86 -9.50 -3.84
C ALA A 147 3.39 -8.55 -2.72
N ILE A 148 2.36 -8.98 -1.99
CA ILE A 148 1.78 -8.23 -0.87
C ILE A 148 2.78 -8.14 0.28
N ALA A 149 3.52 -9.21 0.57
CA ALA A 149 4.57 -9.17 1.58
C ALA A 149 5.66 -8.15 1.20
N GLN A 150 6.17 -8.17 -0.04
CA GLN A 150 7.20 -7.21 -0.50
C GLN A 150 6.74 -5.76 -0.31
N LEU A 151 5.55 -5.42 -0.80
CA LEU A 151 4.97 -4.08 -0.67
C LEU A 151 4.79 -3.66 0.79
N ARG A 152 4.35 -4.58 1.67
CA ARG A 152 4.13 -4.29 3.09
C ARG A 152 5.42 -3.87 3.80
N TYR A 153 6.52 -4.61 3.57
CA TYR A 153 7.81 -4.25 4.15
C TYR A 153 8.36 -2.95 3.55
N ALA A 154 8.21 -2.76 2.23
CA ALA A 154 8.61 -1.51 1.58
C ALA A 154 7.85 -0.29 2.12
N SER A 155 6.55 -0.44 2.38
CA SER A 155 5.71 0.63 2.96
C SER A 155 6.17 1.03 4.34
N LEU A 156 6.49 0.08 5.21
CA LEU A 156 7.02 0.39 6.54
C LEU A 156 8.33 1.19 6.44
N GLU A 157 9.29 0.71 5.64
CA GLU A 157 10.60 1.36 5.53
C GLU A 157 10.48 2.73 4.88
N GLN A 158 9.57 2.91 3.92
CA GLN A 158 9.22 4.24 3.40
C GLN A 158 8.65 5.14 4.50
N SER A 159 7.74 4.65 5.34
CA SER A 159 7.17 5.47 6.41
C SER A 159 8.24 5.90 7.42
N LEU A 160 9.19 5.02 7.72
CA LEU A 160 10.34 5.34 8.58
C LEU A 160 11.28 6.37 7.93
N GLU A 161 11.57 6.23 6.63
CA GLU A 161 12.37 7.21 5.86
C GLU A 161 11.77 8.62 5.94
N TRP A 162 10.46 8.74 5.71
CA TRP A 162 9.75 10.02 5.81
C TRP A 162 9.72 10.57 7.23
N THR A 163 9.48 9.70 8.21
CA THR A 163 9.50 10.07 9.62
C THR A 163 10.89 10.63 10.00
N GLY A 164 11.98 9.96 9.63
CA GLY A 164 13.34 10.42 9.88
C GLY A 164 13.66 11.76 9.19
N TYR A 165 13.15 11.97 7.97
CA TYR A 165 13.27 13.24 7.26
C TYR A 165 12.57 14.40 8.01
N HIS A 166 11.34 14.19 8.47
CA HIS A 166 10.60 15.20 9.22
C HIS A 166 11.25 15.50 10.57
N LEU A 167 11.72 14.48 11.29
CA LEU A 167 12.44 14.64 12.55
C LEU A 167 13.72 15.46 12.36
N THR A 168 14.50 15.13 11.33
CA THR A 168 15.73 15.88 10.99
C THR A 168 15.43 17.32 10.63
N THR A 169 14.37 17.56 9.87
CA THR A 169 13.95 18.91 9.46
C THR A 169 13.49 19.73 10.66
N ALA A 170 12.69 19.13 11.56
CA ALA A 170 12.26 19.78 12.80
C ALA A 170 13.45 20.15 13.70
N LYS A 171 14.50 19.31 13.74
CA LYS A 171 15.73 19.61 14.48
C LYS A 171 16.49 20.82 13.92
N LEU A 172 16.57 20.93 12.59
CA LEU A 172 17.35 21.98 11.93
C LEU A 172 16.64 23.33 11.89
N PHE A 173 15.31 23.33 11.76
CA PHE A 173 14.54 24.54 11.48
C PHE A 173 13.51 24.88 12.58
N GLY A 174 13.32 24.00 13.55
CA GLY A 174 12.40 24.16 14.68
C GLY A 174 11.13 23.31 14.54
N PRO A 175 10.36 23.13 15.62
CA PRO A 175 9.09 22.41 15.56
C PRO A 175 8.11 23.09 14.59
N GLY A 176 7.52 22.33 13.66
CA GLY A 176 6.47 22.80 12.75
C GLY A 176 6.91 23.39 11.41
N THR A 177 8.21 23.43 11.10
CA THR A 177 8.74 24.06 9.88
C THR A 177 8.60 23.26 8.59
N LEU A 178 8.13 22.01 8.62
CA LEU A 178 7.73 21.28 7.43
C LEU A 178 6.75 20.16 7.81
N ARG A 179 5.50 20.29 7.40
CA ARG A 179 4.47 19.24 7.50
C ARG A 179 3.86 19.09 6.13
N ILE A 180 4.53 18.34 5.27
CA ILE A 180 3.92 17.92 4.01
C ILE A 180 3.19 16.61 4.35
N PRO A 181 1.85 16.60 4.50
CA PRO A 181 1.11 15.36 4.64
C PRO A 181 1.55 14.37 3.57
N GLY A 182 1.95 13.19 4.04
CA GLY A 182 2.42 12.13 3.18
C GLY A 182 1.46 10.95 3.22
N ALA A 183 1.08 10.45 2.04
CA ALA A 183 0.31 9.22 1.89
C ALA A 183 1.04 8.26 0.96
N SER A 184 0.83 6.97 1.15
CA SER A 184 1.31 5.91 0.26
C SER A 184 0.17 5.03 -0.21
N VAL A 185 0.30 4.50 -1.43
CA VAL A 185 -0.56 3.44 -1.95
C VAL A 185 0.32 2.28 -2.38
N CYS A 186 0.05 1.10 -1.86
CA CYS A 186 0.70 -0.14 -2.27
C CYS A 186 -0.06 -0.76 -3.43
N ILE A 187 0.61 -0.95 -4.58
CA ILE A 187 0.01 -1.39 -5.83
C ILE A 187 0.75 -2.61 -6.37
N VAL A 188 0.03 -3.69 -6.64
CA VAL A 188 0.52 -4.78 -7.49
C VAL A 188 0.00 -4.54 -8.90
N VAL A 189 0.89 -4.51 -9.89
CA VAL A 189 0.50 -4.44 -11.31
C VAL A 189 0.76 -5.79 -11.94
N THR A 190 -0.25 -6.37 -12.60
CA THR A 190 -0.13 -7.70 -13.22
C THR A 190 -0.68 -7.72 -14.65
N THR A 191 -0.19 -8.67 -15.45
CA THR A 191 -0.77 -8.99 -16.77
C THR A 191 -1.78 -10.14 -16.71
N ALA A 192 -1.98 -10.76 -15.55
CA ALA A 192 -3.05 -11.74 -15.36
C ALA A 192 -4.43 -11.06 -15.39
N ASP A 193 -5.42 -11.80 -15.87
CA ASP A 193 -6.82 -11.37 -15.72
C ASP A 193 -7.21 -11.53 -14.25
N LEU A 194 -7.87 -10.51 -13.70
CA LEU A 194 -8.35 -10.55 -12.32
C LEU A 194 -9.80 -11.01 -12.32
N CYS A 195 -10.13 -12.00 -11.50
CA CYS A 195 -11.45 -12.58 -11.40
C CYS A 195 -11.84 -12.67 -9.93
N VAL A 196 -13.05 -12.26 -9.58
CA VAL A 196 -13.60 -12.38 -8.21
C VAL A 196 -14.68 -13.44 -8.23
N LEU A 197 -14.69 -14.34 -7.25
CA LEU A 197 -15.77 -15.32 -7.11
C LEU A 197 -17.12 -14.59 -7.01
N LYS A 198 -18.16 -15.12 -7.68
CA LYS A 198 -19.51 -14.58 -7.55
C LYS A 198 -19.96 -14.71 -6.09
N PRO A 199 -20.68 -13.73 -5.52
CA PRO A 199 -21.19 -13.83 -4.16
C PRO A 199 -21.99 -15.12 -3.96
N HIS A 200 -21.85 -15.73 -2.80
CA HIS A 200 -22.58 -16.95 -2.40
C HIS A 200 -22.36 -18.17 -3.32
N THR A 201 -21.23 -18.23 -4.04
CA THR A 201 -20.85 -19.42 -4.82
C THR A 201 -20.69 -20.62 -3.88
N THR A 202 -21.41 -21.71 -4.14
CA THR A 202 -21.35 -22.95 -3.34
C THR A 202 -20.38 -23.96 -3.92
N LEU A 203 -20.09 -25.03 -3.18
CA LEU A 203 -19.23 -26.12 -3.68
C LEU A 203 -19.85 -26.81 -4.90
N GLU A 204 -21.16 -27.02 -4.89
CA GLU A 204 -21.91 -27.61 -6.02
C GLU A 204 -21.79 -26.73 -7.27
N ALA A 205 -21.82 -25.40 -7.12
CA ALA A 205 -21.59 -24.49 -8.23
C ALA A 205 -20.19 -24.63 -8.85
N PHE A 206 -19.16 -24.95 -8.05
CA PHE A 206 -17.83 -25.27 -8.57
C PHE A 206 -17.76 -26.65 -9.24
N GLU A 207 -18.48 -27.64 -8.70
CA GLU A 207 -18.54 -28.99 -9.29
C GLU A 207 -19.27 -29.00 -10.63
N ASP A 208 -20.31 -28.18 -10.79
CA ASP A 208 -21.11 -28.05 -12.00
C ASP A 208 -20.49 -27.10 -13.04
N ALA A 209 -19.57 -26.22 -12.63
CA ALA A 209 -18.92 -25.23 -13.48
C ALA A 209 -18.16 -25.88 -14.65
N GLN A 210 -18.40 -25.38 -15.86
CA GLN A 210 -17.69 -25.81 -17.07
C GLN A 210 -16.49 -24.90 -17.37
N THR A 211 -16.57 -23.66 -16.90
CA THR A 211 -15.59 -22.60 -17.10
C THR A 211 -15.43 -21.79 -15.82
N LEU A 212 -14.32 -21.06 -15.69
CA LEU A 212 -14.08 -20.24 -14.50
C LEU A 212 -15.08 -19.07 -14.43
N GLU A 213 -15.55 -18.60 -15.59
CA GLU A 213 -16.56 -17.54 -15.75
C GLU A 213 -17.93 -17.95 -15.20
N ASP A 214 -18.20 -19.25 -15.05
CA ASP A 214 -19.43 -19.74 -14.42
C ASP A 214 -19.49 -19.34 -12.94
N VAL A 215 -18.34 -19.26 -12.28
CA VAL A 215 -18.21 -19.00 -10.83
C VAL A 215 -17.47 -17.70 -10.50
N THR A 216 -16.98 -16.96 -11.49
CA THR A 216 -16.26 -15.69 -11.30
C THR A 216 -16.78 -14.55 -12.15
N THR A 217 -16.43 -13.33 -11.76
CA THR A 217 -16.65 -12.10 -12.52
C THR A 217 -15.29 -11.42 -12.76
N PRO A 218 -14.95 -11.03 -14.01
CA PRO A 218 -13.71 -10.32 -14.29
C PRO A 218 -13.73 -8.92 -13.68
N GLN A 219 -12.59 -8.44 -13.20
CA GLN A 219 -12.40 -7.12 -12.61
C GLN A 219 -11.17 -6.41 -13.19
N PRO A 220 -11.22 -5.09 -13.39
CA PRO A 220 -10.06 -4.32 -13.85
C PRO A 220 -9.01 -4.12 -12.74
N PHE A 221 -9.46 -4.09 -11.49
CA PHE A 221 -8.66 -3.99 -10.28
C PHE A 221 -9.43 -4.53 -9.08
N VAL A 222 -8.74 -4.86 -8.01
CA VAL A 222 -9.33 -5.28 -6.72
C VAL A 222 -8.58 -4.64 -5.55
N PHE A 223 -9.27 -4.42 -4.43
CA PHE A 223 -8.66 -4.03 -3.16
C PHE A 223 -8.52 -5.28 -2.28
N LEU A 224 -7.29 -5.74 -2.08
CA LEU A 224 -7.01 -6.86 -1.20
C LEU A 224 -6.85 -6.37 0.24
N GLU A 225 -7.75 -6.76 1.12
CA GLU A 225 -7.57 -6.63 2.56
C GLU A 225 -6.68 -7.78 3.05
N ALA A 226 -5.44 -7.44 3.42
CA ALA A 226 -4.47 -8.36 3.97
C ALA A 226 -3.96 -7.78 5.30
N PRO A 227 -4.58 -8.09 6.44
CA PRO A 227 -4.10 -7.61 7.73
C PRO A 227 -2.69 -8.16 8.04
N PRO A 228 -1.86 -7.38 8.76
CA PRO A 228 -0.54 -7.82 9.21
C PRO A 228 -0.54 -9.18 9.92
N ASP A 229 0.37 -10.07 9.52
CA ASP A 229 0.65 -11.28 10.29
C ASP A 229 1.51 -11.00 11.53
N ALA A 230 1.58 -11.95 12.44
CA ALA A 230 2.34 -11.79 13.69
C ALA A 230 3.85 -11.56 13.48
N SER A 231 4.41 -12.06 12.38
CA SER A 231 5.83 -11.89 12.04
C SER A 231 6.11 -10.44 11.63
N PHE A 232 5.29 -9.90 10.73
CA PHE A 232 5.36 -8.51 10.33
C PHE A 232 5.09 -7.57 11.50
N VAL A 233 4.05 -7.81 12.32
CA VAL A 233 3.74 -6.96 13.49
C VAL A 233 4.96 -6.85 14.41
N ARG A 234 5.64 -7.97 14.71
CA ARG A 234 6.86 -7.96 15.53
C ARG A 234 8.00 -7.19 14.85
N HIS A 235 8.16 -7.38 13.54
CA HIS A 235 9.18 -6.67 12.77
C HIS A 235 8.93 -5.15 12.76
N ALA A 236 7.72 -4.72 12.41
CA ALA A 236 7.31 -3.32 12.39
C ALA A 236 7.48 -2.68 13.76
N ALA A 237 6.98 -3.32 14.82
CA ALA A 237 7.11 -2.79 16.17
C ALA A 237 8.56 -2.61 16.59
N ARG A 238 9.45 -3.54 16.20
CA ARG A 238 10.89 -3.42 16.44
C ARG A 238 11.50 -2.25 15.64
N ARG A 239 11.25 -2.17 14.34
CA ARG A 239 11.81 -1.12 13.47
C ARG A 239 11.37 0.26 13.90
N ILE A 240 10.08 0.45 14.20
CA ILE A 240 9.55 1.71 14.71
C ILE A 240 10.19 2.06 16.06
N ARG A 241 10.45 1.09 16.96
CA ARG A 241 11.17 1.36 18.21
C ARG A 241 12.64 1.72 17.99
N GLU A 242 13.31 1.08 17.04
CA GLU A 242 14.69 1.43 16.70
C GLU A 242 14.76 2.87 16.18
N GLU A 243 13.84 3.24 15.30
CA GLU A 243 13.81 4.59 14.72
C GLU A 243 13.35 5.65 15.74
N LEU A 244 12.27 5.39 16.49
CA LEU A 244 11.66 6.35 17.42
C LEU A 244 12.23 6.31 18.85
N GLY A 245 12.95 5.25 19.21
CA GLY A 245 13.48 5.02 20.56
C GLY A 245 14.83 5.68 20.84
N GLU A 246 15.44 6.32 19.84
CA GLU A 246 16.71 7.01 19.98
C GLU A 246 16.66 8.10 21.07
N PRO A 247 17.63 8.17 22.00
CA PRO A 247 17.66 9.18 23.08
C PRO A 247 17.53 10.61 22.58
N GLN A 248 18.06 10.87 21.38
CA GLN A 248 18.02 12.17 20.71
C GLN A 248 16.59 12.61 20.37
N LEU A 249 15.66 11.68 20.19
CA LEU A 249 14.25 11.96 19.95
C LEU A 249 13.51 12.30 21.25
N ARG A 250 13.89 11.67 22.36
CA ARG A 250 13.36 12.01 23.69
C ARG A 250 13.82 13.40 24.14
N GLU A 251 15.06 13.77 23.86
CA GLU A 251 15.62 15.10 24.16
C GLU A 251 14.96 16.25 23.37
N GLN A 252 14.29 15.94 22.25
CA GLN A 252 13.64 16.93 21.37
C GLN A 252 12.18 17.24 21.74
N GLY A 253 11.69 16.78 22.91
CA GLY A 253 10.30 16.99 23.33
C GLY A 253 9.29 16.15 22.54
N LEU A 254 9.74 15.10 21.85
CA LEU A 254 8.89 14.20 21.06
C LEU A 254 7.88 13.46 21.94
N VAL A 255 8.21 13.17 23.20
CA VAL A 255 7.28 12.56 24.17
C VAL A 255 6.11 13.49 24.44
N ASP A 256 6.35 14.80 24.62
CA ASP A 256 5.30 15.80 24.84
C ASP A 256 4.43 15.99 23.58
N HIS A 257 5.03 15.89 22.39
CA HIS A 257 4.28 15.90 21.13
C HIS A 257 3.46 14.62 20.96
N LEU A 258 4.04 13.44 21.21
CA LEU A 258 3.34 12.17 21.21
C LEU A 258 2.20 12.14 22.23
N ASP A 259 2.34 12.78 23.39
CA ASP A 259 1.25 12.94 24.36
C ASP A 259 0.12 13.84 23.81
N THR A 260 0.47 14.84 22.99
CA THR A 260 -0.51 15.66 22.24
C THR A 260 -1.16 14.86 21.10
N LEU A 261 -0.42 13.97 20.43
CA LEU A 261 -0.91 13.08 19.38
C LEU A 261 -1.75 11.91 19.95
N ASN A 262 -1.42 11.44 21.16
CA ASN A 262 -2.13 10.43 21.94
C ASN A 262 -3.52 10.94 22.37
N ALA A 263 -3.62 12.22 22.71
CA ALA A 263 -4.91 12.86 22.98
C ALA A 263 -5.87 12.87 21.76
N ALA A 264 -5.33 12.84 20.53
CA ALA A 264 -6.10 12.84 19.29
C ALA A 264 -6.36 11.42 18.71
N SER A 265 -5.49 10.44 18.97
CA SER A 265 -5.52 9.10 18.36
C SER A 265 -6.09 7.99 19.25
N ALA A 266 -6.60 8.32 20.44
CA ALA A 266 -7.02 7.39 21.49
C ALA A 266 -5.93 6.40 21.98
N ALA A 267 -4.70 6.48 21.44
CA ALA A 267 -3.54 5.79 21.97
C ALA A 267 -3.11 6.47 23.27
N THR A 268 -2.85 5.69 24.32
CA THR A 268 -2.49 6.24 25.64
C THR A 268 -0.99 6.32 25.88
N SER A 269 -0.18 5.80 24.97
CA SER A 269 1.29 5.77 25.07
C SER A 269 1.98 5.54 23.72
N LEU A 270 3.27 5.86 23.63
CA LEU A 270 4.12 5.49 22.47
C LEU A 270 4.07 3.98 22.16
N ASN A 271 3.97 3.12 23.18
CA ASN A 271 3.83 1.69 22.97
C ASN A 271 2.50 1.34 22.30
N ASP A 272 1.40 2.01 22.68
CA ASP A 272 0.10 1.82 22.05
C ASP A 272 0.12 2.31 20.60
N PHE A 273 0.76 3.45 20.34
CA PHE A 273 0.99 3.95 18.98
C PHE A 273 1.73 2.93 18.12
N ILE A 274 2.88 2.43 18.60
CA ILE A 274 3.70 1.43 17.89
C ILE A 274 2.87 0.18 17.60
N LEU A 275 2.13 -0.32 18.60
CA LEU A 275 1.33 -1.53 18.45
C LEU A 275 0.16 -1.32 17.49
N ASN A 276 -0.53 -0.18 17.56
CA ASN A 276 -1.64 0.14 16.66
C ASN A 276 -1.13 0.24 15.22
N HIS A 277 -0.10 1.04 14.97
CA HIS A 277 0.44 1.20 13.61
C HIS A 277 0.94 -0.13 13.04
N SER A 278 1.69 -0.91 13.84
CA SER A 278 2.21 -2.22 13.41
C SER A 278 1.12 -3.25 13.08
N ARG A 279 -0.09 -3.09 13.65
CA ARG A 279 -1.23 -4.00 13.46
C ARG A 279 -2.21 -3.56 12.38
N LEU A 280 -2.22 -2.28 12.04
CA LEU A 280 -3.25 -1.69 11.19
C LEU A 280 -2.71 -1.31 9.81
N GLU A 281 -1.42 -1.04 9.64
CA GLU A 281 -0.91 -0.48 8.39
C GLU A 281 0.32 -1.21 7.81
N PRO A 282 0.43 -1.31 6.47
CA PRO A 282 -0.69 -1.23 5.51
C PRO A 282 -1.57 -2.49 5.59
N ALA A 283 -2.89 -2.32 5.57
CA ALA A 283 -3.86 -3.42 5.54
C ALA A 283 -4.49 -3.63 4.16
N VAL A 284 -4.56 -2.59 3.32
CA VAL A 284 -5.20 -2.64 2.00
C VAL A 284 -4.17 -2.46 0.90
N PHE A 285 -4.24 -3.32 -0.11
CA PHE A 285 -3.35 -3.32 -1.26
C PHE A 285 -4.19 -3.29 -2.53
N LEU A 286 -3.82 -2.43 -3.47
CA LEU A 286 -4.49 -2.35 -4.75
C LEU A 286 -3.83 -3.31 -5.73
N ILE A 287 -4.60 -4.18 -6.38
CA ILE A 287 -4.10 -5.05 -7.45
C ILE A 287 -4.76 -4.63 -8.74
N VAL A 288 -3.95 -4.31 -9.76
CA VAL A 288 -4.41 -3.70 -11.01
C VAL A 288 -3.95 -4.52 -12.20
N GLN A 289 -4.88 -4.81 -13.11
CA GLN A 289 -4.55 -5.37 -14.40
C GLN A 289 -3.92 -4.27 -15.26
N TYR A 290 -2.77 -4.55 -15.87
CA TYR A 290 -1.91 -3.55 -16.52
C TYR A 290 -2.66 -2.66 -17.53
N GLY A 291 -3.62 -3.21 -18.27
CA GLY A 291 -4.43 -2.47 -19.26
C GLY A 291 -5.27 -1.35 -18.65
N HIS A 292 -5.53 -1.40 -17.34
CA HIS A 292 -6.30 -0.40 -16.60
C HIS A 292 -5.46 0.54 -15.75
N LEU A 293 -4.12 0.36 -15.71
CA LEU A 293 -3.23 1.06 -14.78
C LEU A 293 -3.33 2.60 -14.89
N GLU A 294 -3.30 3.13 -16.11
CA GLU A 294 -3.29 4.59 -16.32
C GLU A 294 -4.55 5.26 -15.78
N ALA A 295 -5.72 4.65 -16.01
CA ALA A 295 -7.00 5.13 -15.51
C ALA A 295 -7.07 5.05 -13.98
N VAL A 296 -6.59 3.93 -13.40
CA VAL A 296 -6.58 3.72 -11.95
C VAL A 296 -5.65 4.72 -11.25
N ILE A 297 -4.42 4.93 -11.74
CA ILE A 297 -3.51 5.92 -11.15
C ILE A 297 -4.07 7.32 -11.29
N SER A 298 -4.65 7.68 -12.43
CA SER A 298 -5.30 8.99 -12.61
C SER A 298 -6.39 9.22 -11.58
N LYS A 299 -7.20 8.19 -11.29
CA LYS A 299 -8.21 8.24 -10.23
C LYS A 299 -7.57 8.44 -8.86
N ILE A 300 -6.54 7.68 -8.50
CA ILE A 300 -5.82 7.81 -7.23
C ILE A 300 -5.29 9.25 -7.04
N LEU A 301 -4.71 9.83 -8.09
CA LEU A 301 -4.24 11.22 -8.04
C LEU A 301 -5.39 12.19 -7.77
N SER A 302 -6.50 12.05 -8.48
CA SER A 302 -7.70 12.86 -8.26
C SER A 302 -8.27 12.70 -6.85
N ASP A 303 -8.32 11.47 -6.33
CA ASP A 303 -8.81 11.21 -4.97
C ASP A 303 -7.88 11.84 -3.94
N ALA A 304 -6.57 11.72 -4.12
CA ALA A 304 -5.56 12.30 -3.24
C ALA A 304 -5.69 13.83 -3.16
N GLN A 305 -5.90 14.49 -4.29
CA GLN A 305 -6.16 15.94 -4.35
C GLN A 305 -7.44 16.34 -3.62
N ALA A 306 -8.53 15.60 -3.84
CA ALA A 306 -9.80 15.87 -3.17
C ALA A 306 -9.67 15.74 -1.64
N LEU A 307 -8.95 14.72 -1.17
CA LEU A 307 -8.72 14.51 0.25
C LEU A 307 -7.84 15.63 0.86
N ALA A 308 -6.83 16.11 0.14
CA ALA A 308 -5.99 17.21 0.60
C ALA A 308 -6.76 18.53 0.76
N ILE A 309 -7.68 18.84 -0.16
CA ILE A 309 -8.56 20.01 -0.06
C ILE A 309 -9.42 19.94 1.21
N LEU A 310 -10.04 18.78 1.47
CA LEU A 310 -10.89 18.57 2.63
C LEU A 310 -10.11 18.71 3.94
N ASP A 311 -8.86 18.24 3.99
CA ASP A 311 -7.99 18.38 5.16
C ASP A 311 -7.63 19.85 5.45
N GLN A 312 -7.33 20.63 4.40
CA GLN A 312 -7.10 22.07 4.54
C GLN A 312 -8.33 22.81 5.07
N GLU A 313 -9.53 22.46 4.59
CA GLU A 313 -10.78 23.04 5.07
C GLU A 313 -11.05 22.69 6.54
N ALA A 314 -10.83 21.43 6.94
CA ALA A 314 -10.98 20.99 8.31
C ALA A 314 -10.04 21.77 9.24
N THR A 315 -8.77 21.91 8.85
CA THR A 315 -7.77 22.68 9.60
C THR A 315 -8.16 24.15 9.75
N ARG A 316 -8.66 24.79 8.68
CA ARG A 316 -9.15 26.19 8.75
C ARG A 316 -10.34 26.34 9.70
N ARG A 317 -11.27 25.39 9.73
CA ARG A 317 -12.42 25.43 10.65
C ARG A 317 -12.03 25.32 12.12
N ILE A 318 -11.00 24.51 12.43
CA ILE A 318 -10.48 24.39 13.79
C ILE A 318 -9.84 25.71 14.22
N ASN A 319 -8.95 26.28 13.38
CA ASN A 319 -8.24 27.52 13.71
C ASN A 319 -9.16 28.74 13.86
N ASN A 320 -10.30 28.77 13.17
CA ASN A 320 -11.27 29.87 13.29
C ASN A 320 -12.18 29.76 14.53
N ARG A 321 -12.12 28.66 15.29
CA ARG A 321 -12.93 28.45 16.53
C ARG A 321 -12.15 28.73 17.81
N THR A 322 -10.83 28.87 17.71
CA THR A 322 -9.90 29.26 18.79
C THR A 322 -9.56 30.73 18.70
#